data_AF-A0A0C4DYX9-F1
#
_entry.id   AF-A0A0C4DYX9-F1
#
_cell.length_a   1.000
_cell.length_b   1.000
_cell.length_c   1.000
_cell.angle_alpha   90.00
_cell.angle_beta   90.00
_cell.angle_gamma   90.00
#
_symmetry.space_group_name_H-M   'P 1'
#
loop_
_entity.id
_entity.type
_entity.pdbx_description
1 polymer ?
#
loop_
_entity_poly.entity_id
_entity_poly.type
_entity_poly.pdbx_seq_one_letter_code
_entity_poly.pdbx_strand_id
1 'polypeptide(L)'
;MAPIETTTDLAHFIPFPRVVLLKNPDKIQTAKCAICLGKAYYRRQTNSSSDSMAILPCGHVYCQSCVVMALSIKRNECPTCRMSLRYRACPHSVEPRTLHEENVLLLPSIVKSAAELPDACPGCRRKKAVVHAGMLYSVYSHDIQRANAAYEKSGSDALEELSDADKKAHRVILSSFNVRAQFDW
;
A
#
# COMPACT_ATOMS: atom_id res chain seq x y z
N MET A 1 26.81 -23.28 -21.76
CA MET A 1 27.30 -21.96 -21.31
C MET A 1 26.16 -21.30 -20.54
N ALA A 2 26.34 -21.00 -19.25
CA ALA A 2 25.32 -20.28 -18.49
C ALA A 2 25.09 -18.89 -19.12
N PRO A 3 23.86 -18.40 -19.24
CA PRO A 3 23.62 -17.08 -19.78
C PRO A 3 24.32 -16.05 -18.88
N ILE A 4 25.07 -15.13 -19.50
CA ILE A 4 25.68 -14.00 -18.81
C ILE A 4 24.51 -13.14 -18.33
N GLU A 5 24.19 -13.19 -17.03
CA GLU A 5 23.16 -12.36 -16.44
C GLU A 5 23.54 -10.88 -16.59
N THR A 6 22.92 -10.21 -17.56
CA THR A 6 23.17 -8.78 -17.78
C THR A 6 22.58 -7.99 -16.61
N THR A 7 23.44 -7.29 -15.87
CA THR A 7 23.05 -6.46 -14.73
C THR A 7 22.75 -5.03 -15.18
N THR A 8 21.72 -4.41 -14.61
CA THR A 8 21.38 -2.99 -14.77
C THR A 8 21.55 -2.29 -13.44
N ASP A 9 22.47 -1.33 -13.37
CA ASP A 9 22.68 -0.52 -12.17
C ASP A 9 21.84 0.77 -12.24
N LEU A 10 20.91 0.90 -11.30
CA LEU A 10 19.98 2.01 -11.12
C LEU A 10 20.57 3.07 -10.17
N ALA A 11 20.06 4.30 -10.30
CA ALA A 11 20.35 5.36 -9.33
C ALA A 11 19.69 5.07 -7.97
N HIS A 12 20.20 5.71 -6.92
CA HIS A 12 19.64 5.64 -5.56
C HIS A 12 18.33 6.43 -5.39
N PHE A 13 17.89 7.14 -6.43
CA PHE A 13 16.60 7.82 -6.51
C PHE A 13 15.87 7.35 -7.78
N ILE A 14 14.64 6.87 -7.62
CA ILE A 14 13.83 6.32 -8.70
C ILE A 14 12.52 7.11 -8.79
N PRO A 15 12.39 8.06 -9.75
CA PRO A 15 11.22 8.93 -9.85
C PRO A 15 9.94 8.21 -10.29
N PHE A 16 10.09 7.16 -11.09
CA PHE A 16 8.97 6.38 -11.64
C PHE A 16 9.23 4.88 -11.45
N PRO A 17 9.11 4.35 -10.22
CA PRO A 17 9.56 2.99 -9.90
C PRO A 17 8.90 1.93 -10.76
N ARG A 18 7.60 2.07 -11.06
CA ARG A 18 6.88 1.12 -11.93
C ARG A 18 7.48 1.06 -13.34
N VAL A 19 7.79 2.21 -13.94
CA VAL A 19 8.33 2.29 -15.31
C VAL A 19 9.78 1.81 -15.34
N VAL A 20 10.59 2.25 -14.37
CA VAL A 20 12.02 1.92 -14.31
C VAL A 20 12.23 0.43 -14.08
N LEU A 21 11.53 -0.15 -13.10
CA LEU A 21 11.71 -1.56 -12.71
C LEU A 21 11.15 -2.53 -13.74
N LEU A 22 10.17 -2.12 -14.55
CA LEU A 22 9.59 -2.94 -15.62
C LEU A 22 10.31 -2.80 -16.97
N LYS A 23 11.25 -1.85 -17.12
CA LYS A 23 11.88 -1.57 -18.42
C LYS A 23 12.71 -2.75 -18.94
N ASN A 24 13.35 -3.51 -18.04
CA ASN A 24 14.19 -4.66 -18.40
C ASN A 24 13.94 -5.81 -17.41
N PRO A 25 12.82 -6.54 -17.53
CA PRO A 25 12.46 -7.59 -16.57
C PRO A 25 13.46 -8.75 -16.56
N ASP A 26 14.13 -9.02 -17.69
CA ASP A 26 15.09 -10.12 -17.84
C ASP A 26 16.49 -9.80 -17.28
N LYS A 27 16.70 -8.59 -16.75
CA LYS A 27 17.98 -8.14 -16.22
C LYS A 27 17.94 -8.08 -14.70
N ILE A 28 19.04 -8.47 -14.07
CA ILE A 28 19.23 -8.23 -12.64
C ILE A 28 19.33 -6.71 -12.45
N GLN A 29 18.43 -6.14 -11.66
CA GLN A 29 18.45 -4.71 -11.38
C GLN A 29 18.99 -4.47 -9.98
N THR A 30 20.00 -3.61 -9.87
CA THR A 30 20.58 -3.23 -8.57
C THR A 30 20.62 -1.73 -8.42
N ALA A 31 20.68 -1.21 -7.20
CA ALA A 31 20.91 0.21 -6.92
C ALA A 31 21.97 0.34 -5.83
N LYS A 32 22.83 1.37 -5.93
CA LYS A 32 23.82 1.64 -4.88
C LYS A 32 23.12 2.19 -3.63
N CYS A 33 23.22 1.47 -2.52
CA CYS A 33 22.65 1.88 -1.24
C CYS A 33 23.43 3.07 -0.67
N ALA A 34 22.78 4.20 -0.40
CA ALA A 34 23.45 5.38 0.15
C ALA A 34 23.85 5.25 1.65
N ILE A 35 23.47 4.15 2.32
CA ILE A 35 23.81 3.89 3.72
C ILE A 35 25.07 3.03 3.83
N CYS A 36 25.06 1.83 3.25
CA CYS A 36 26.21 0.90 3.33
C CYS A 36 27.15 0.98 2.12
N LEU A 37 26.81 1.77 1.10
CA LEU A 37 27.53 1.89 -0.19
C LEU A 37 27.60 0.60 -1.02
N GLY A 38 27.01 -0.49 -0.55
CA GLY A 38 26.83 -1.76 -1.27
C GLY A 38 25.67 -1.75 -2.27
N LYS A 39 25.38 -2.92 -2.86
CA LYS A 39 24.29 -3.12 -3.82
C LYS A 39 23.00 -3.53 -3.12
N ALA A 40 21.92 -2.86 -3.47
CA ALA A 40 20.55 -3.25 -3.14
C ALA A 40 19.93 -3.92 -4.37
N TYR A 41 19.37 -5.11 -4.21
CA TYR A 41 18.95 -5.95 -5.34
C TYR A 41 17.44 -5.98 -5.46
N TYR A 42 16.93 -5.67 -6.65
CA TYR A 42 15.55 -5.95 -7.02
C TYR A 42 15.42 -7.42 -7.37
N ARG A 43 14.49 -8.11 -6.73
CA ARG A 43 14.33 -9.57 -6.83
C ARG A 43 12.91 -10.01 -6.48
N ARG A 44 12.56 -11.20 -6.93
CA ARG A 44 11.35 -11.93 -6.50
C ARG A 44 11.24 -12.04 -4.99
N GLN A 45 10.02 -11.99 -4.49
CA GLN A 45 9.74 -12.07 -3.05
C GLN A 45 10.27 -13.37 -2.41
N THR A 46 10.23 -14.48 -3.13
CA THR A 46 10.75 -15.79 -2.66
C THR A 46 12.24 -15.78 -2.36
N ASN A 47 12.98 -14.85 -2.97
CA ASN A 47 14.44 -14.72 -2.83
C ASN A 47 14.83 -13.52 -1.96
N SER A 48 13.86 -12.94 -1.22
CA SER A 48 14.08 -11.74 -0.42
C SER A 48 15.12 -11.97 0.67
N SER A 49 16.02 -11.00 0.82
CA SER A 49 17.11 -11.00 1.79
C SER A 49 17.36 -9.60 2.32
N SER A 50 18.33 -9.45 3.22
CA SER A 50 18.66 -8.18 3.88
C SER A 50 19.15 -7.09 2.92
N ASP A 51 19.69 -7.48 1.77
CA ASP A 51 20.13 -6.64 0.66
C ASP A 51 19.06 -6.45 -0.43
N SER A 52 17.82 -6.94 -0.22
CA SER A 52 16.68 -6.60 -1.08
C SER A 52 16.52 -5.09 -1.17
N MET A 53 16.18 -4.59 -2.36
CA MET A 53 15.93 -3.17 -2.58
C MET A 53 14.64 -2.74 -1.87
N ALA A 54 14.71 -1.67 -1.10
CA ALA A 54 13.57 -1.05 -0.46
C ALA A 54 13.49 0.42 -0.84
N ILE A 55 12.28 0.93 -1.04
CA ILE A 55 11.99 2.30 -1.46
C ILE A 55 11.21 3.06 -0.37
N LEU A 56 11.52 4.34 -0.24
CA LEU A 56 10.76 5.29 0.58
C LEU A 56 9.80 6.12 -0.28
N PRO A 57 8.80 6.80 0.32
CA PRO A 57 7.84 7.62 -0.43
C PRO A 57 8.45 8.71 -1.29
N CYS A 58 9.62 9.23 -0.89
CA CYS A 58 10.36 10.22 -1.66
C CYS A 58 11.10 9.63 -2.87
N GLY A 59 11.01 8.34 -3.15
CA GLY A 59 11.67 7.68 -4.27
C GLY A 59 13.12 7.24 -4.02
N HIS A 60 13.68 7.49 -2.83
CA HIS A 60 15.02 7.01 -2.47
C HIS A 60 15.02 5.52 -2.14
N VAL A 61 16.04 4.80 -2.64
CA VAL A 61 16.21 3.35 -2.45
C VAL A 61 17.45 2.98 -1.66
N TYR A 62 17.35 1.87 -0.93
CA TYR A 62 18.39 1.33 -0.05
C TYR A 62 18.28 -0.19 0.02
N CYS A 63 19.25 -0.84 0.66
CA CYS A 63 19.05 -2.19 1.18
C CYS A 63 17.96 -2.16 2.26
N GLN A 64 17.07 -3.15 2.27
CA GLN A 64 15.96 -3.29 3.21
C GLN A 64 16.43 -3.19 4.66
N SER A 65 17.47 -3.95 5.01
CA SER A 65 18.02 -3.97 6.37
C SER A 65 18.61 -2.62 6.78
N CYS A 66 19.31 -1.96 5.85
CA CYS A 66 19.96 -0.67 6.10
C CYS A 66 18.93 0.42 6.38
N VAL A 67 17.87 0.53 5.56
CA VAL A 67 16.88 1.58 5.77
C VAL A 67 16.03 1.31 7.00
N VAL A 68 15.66 0.06 7.29
CA VAL A 68 14.93 -0.30 8.52
C VAL A 68 15.75 0.08 9.76
N MET A 69 17.04 -0.25 9.77
CA MET A 69 17.95 0.12 10.86
C MET A 69 18.16 1.63 10.95
N ALA A 70 18.29 2.33 9.83
CA ALA A 70 18.45 3.78 9.83
C ALA A 70 17.21 4.49 10.40
N LEU A 71 16.01 4.01 10.08
CA LEU A 71 14.76 4.59 10.58
C LEU A 71 14.52 4.30 12.07
N SER A 72 14.98 3.14 12.57
CA SER A 72 14.89 2.85 14.00
C SER A 72 15.80 3.76 14.84
N ILE A 73 16.95 4.18 14.28
CA ILE A 73 17.90 5.08 14.94
C ILE A 73 17.51 6.56 14.77
N LYS A 74 17.26 7.02 13.54
CA LYS A 74 17.07 8.44 13.18
C LYS A 74 15.61 8.93 13.14
N ARG A 75 14.67 8.19 13.76
CA ARG A 75 13.24 8.55 13.92
C ARG A 75 12.57 9.14 12.66
N ASN A 76 12.20 8.26 11.72
CA ASN A 76 11.17 8.52 10.71
C ASN A 76 11.49 9.65 9.71
N GLU A 77 12.73 9.74 9.26
CA GLU A 77 13.14 10.64 8.17
C GLU A 77 13.93 9.89 7.11
N CYS A 78 13.77 10.26 5.84
CA CYS A 78 14.61 9.71 4.77
C CYS A 78 16.10 10.02 5.02
N PRO A 79 17.00 9.02 5.02
CA PRO A 79 18.43 9.25 5.21
C PRO A 79 19.09 10.18 4.18
N THR A 80 18.52 10.28 2.98
CA THR A 80 19.06 11.09 1.89
C THR A 80 18.47 12.50 1.85
N CYS A 81 17.14 12.64 1.71
CA CYS A 81 16.50 13.95 1.56
C CYS A 81 15.90 14.52 2.85
N ARG A 82 15.95 13.78 3.97
CA ARG A 82 15.37 14.16 5.27
C ARG A 82 13.87 14.43 5.27
N MET A 83 13.15 14.00 4.22
CA MET A 83 11.70 14.08 4.21
C MET A 83 11.12 13.27 5.38
N SER A 84 10.24 13.91 6.16
CA SER A 84 9.53 13.25 7.25
C SER A 84 8.65 12.12 6.73
N LEU A 85 8.71 10.98 7.42
CA LEU A 85 7.96 9.76 7.15
C LEU A 85 6.88 9.54 8.22
N ARG A 86 6.33 10.62 8.78
CA ARG A 86 5.25 10.53 9.77
C ARG A 86 3.92 10.91 9.13
N TYR A 87 2.88 10.16 9.46
CA TYR A 87 1.52 10.56 9.12
C TYR A 87 1.06 11.69 10.05
N ARG A 88 0.20 12.57 9.54
CA ARG A 88 -0.23 13.79 10.27
C ARG A 88 -1.30 13.53 11.32
N ALA A 89 -2.20 12.58 11.05
CA ALA A 89 -3.40 12.29 11.84
C ALA A 89 -3.30 10.96 12.61
N CYS A 90 -2.12 10.33 12.68
CA CYS A 90 -1.86 9.18 13.54
C CYS A 90 -0.36 9.09 13.91
N PRO A 91 0.01 8.45 15.03
CA PRO A 91 1.41 8.40 15.48
C PRO A 91 2.30 7.44 14.67
N HIS A 92 1.72 6.68 13.74
CA HIS A 92 2.46 5.74 12.90
C HIS A 92 3.39 6.45 11.94
N SER A 93 4.37 5.71 11.45
CA SER A 93 5.32 6.17 10.45
C SER A 93 5.22 5.32 9.19
N VAL A 94 5.61 5.89 8.08
CA VAL A 94 5.65 5.19 6.79
C VAL A 94 6.80 4.20 6.83
N GLU A 95 6.50 2.95 6.54
CA GLU A 95 7.48 1.88 6.45
C GLU A 95 8.13 1.86 5.06
N PRO A 96 9.43 1.53 4.96
CA PRO A 96 10.06 1.26 3.67
C PRO A 96 9.35 0.09 2.98
N ARG A 97 9.07 0.23 1.69
CA ARG A 97 8.49 -0.85 0.90
C ARG A 97 9.59 -1.63 0.21
N THR A 98 9.70 -2.92 0.51
CA THR A 98 10.59 -3.80 -0.25
C THR A 98 10.07 -3.96 -1.67
N LEU A 99 10.93 -3.74 -2.65
CA LEU A 99 10.62 -3.84 -4.07
C LEU A 99 10.77 -5.29 -4.52
N HIS A 100 9.66 -5.85 -4.98
CA HIS A 100 9.59 -7.19 -5.55
C HIS A 100 8.90 -7.16 -6.91
N GLU A 101 9.21 -8.13 -7.76
CA GLU A 101 8.54 -8.32 -9.04
C GLU A 101 7.02 -8.45 -8.86
N GLU A 102 6.60 -9.13 -7.79
CA GLU A 102 5.20 -9.41 -7.50
C GLU A 102 4.42 -8.16 -7.02
N ASN A 103 5.11 -7.13 -6.51
CA ASN A 103 4.45 -5.97 -5.91
C ASN A 103 4.66 -4.65 -6.68
N VAL A 104 5.46 -4.66 -7.76
CA VAL A 104 5.85 -3.46 -8.51
C VAL A 104 4.65 -2.67 -9.02
N LEU A 105 3.59 -3.36 -9.46
CA LEU A 105 2.36 -2.73 -9.96
C LEU A 105 1.51 -2.10 -8.85
N LEU A 106 1.71 -2.52 -7.60
CA LEU A 106 0.97 -2.04 -6.42
C LEU A 106 1.70 -0.88 -5.71
N LEU A 107 2.88 -0.48 -6.20
CA LEU A 107 3.67 0.59 -5.59
C LEU A 107 2.94 1.93 -5.69
N PRO A 108 2.77 2.68 -4.60
CA PRO A 108 2.22 4.04 -4.67
C PRO A 108 3.10 4.96 -5.53
N SER A 109 2.53 6.06 -6.03
CA SER A 109 3.31 7.13 -6.66
C SER A 109 4.23 7.77 -5.62
N ILE A 110 5.46 8.11 -5.99
CA ILE A 110 6.35 8.86 -5.09
C ILE A 110 5.76 10.24 -4.77
N VAL A 111 6.13 10.79 -3.63
CA VAL A 111 5.70 12.11 -3.16
C VAL A 111 6.90 13.06 -3.09
N LYS A 112 6.67 14.34 -3.37
CA LYS A 112 7.72 15.37 -3.35
C LYS A 112 8.01 15.90 -1.95
N SER A 113 7.03 15.79 -1.05
CA SER A 113 7.13 16.27 0.32
C SER A 113 6.25 15.46 1.27
N ALA A 114 6.53 15.58 2.57
CA ALA A 114 5.70 14.99 3.62
C ALA A 114 4.25 15.53 3.62
N ALA A 115 3.98 16.65 2.93
CA ALA A 115 2.64 17.22 2.81
C ALA A 115 1.74 16.48 1.82
N GLU A 116 2.34 15.74 0.88
CA GLU A 116 1.63 14.91 -0.10
C GLU A 116 1.39 13.48 0.43
N LEU A 117 1.94 13.13 1.59
CA LEU A 117 1.59 11.89 2.27
C LEU A 117 0.13 11.93 2.71
N PRO A 118 -0.58 10.79 2.70
CA PRO A 118 -1.91 10.74 3.27
C PRO A 118 -1.92 11.17 4.74
N ASP A 119 -3.05 11.70 5.22
CA ASP A 119 -3.13 12.14 6.61
C ASP A 119 -2.94 11.02 7.62
N ALA A 120 -3.35 9.79 7.29
CA ALA A 120 -3.26 8.64 8.20
C ALA A 120 -2.80 7.38 7.46
N CYS A 121 -2.15 6.48 8.21
CA CYS A 121 -1.67 5.21 7.66
C CYS A 121 -2.84 4.34 7.15
N PRO A 122 -2.57 3.38 6.24
CA PRO A 122 -3.59 2.46 5.72
C PRO A 122 -4.39 1.76 6.83
N GLY A 123 -3.73 1.32 7.91
CA GLY A 123 -4.38 0.68 9.05
C GLY A 123 -5.36 1.60 9.79
N CYS A 124 -4.97 2.83 10.09
CA CYS A 124 -5.83 3.81 10.75
C CYS A 124 -7.00 4.24 9.86
N ARG A 125 -6.77 4.43 8.55
CA ARG A 125 -7.85 4.76 7.61
C ARG A 125 -8.84 3.62 7.48
N ARG A 126 -8.37 2.36 7.41
CA ARG A 126 -9.24 1.19 7.41
C ARG A 126 -10.09 1.11 8.69
N LYS A 127 -9.49 1.35 9.86
CA LYS A 127 -10.24 1.39 11.13
C LYS A 127 -11.34 2.46 11.11
N LYS A 128 -11.02 3.68 10.65
CA LYS A 128 -12.02 4.76 10.50
C LYS A 128 -13.12 4.38 9.50
N ALA A 129 -12.77 3.78 8.37
CA ALA A 129 -13.73 3.33 7.36
C ALA A 129 -14.67 2.24 7.91
N VAL A 130 -14.16 1.29 8.69
CA VAL A 130 -14.99 0.26 9.34
C VAL A 130 -15.96 0.88 10.36
N VAL A 131 -15.50 1.81 11.19
CA VAL A 131 -16.37 2.54 12.14
C VAL A 131 -17.47 3.31 11.40
N HIS A 132 -17.11 4.02 10.33
CA HIS A 132 -18.06 4.76 9.50
C HIS A 132 -19.07 3.82 8.82
N ALA A 133 -18.60 2.71 8.24
CA ALA A 133 -19.46 1.70 7.63
C ALA A 133 -20.43 1.08 8.65
N GLY A 134 -19.98 0.82 9.88
CA GLY A 134 -20.85 0.34 10.97
C GLY A 134 -21.94 1.35 11.35
N MET A 135 -21.59 2.64 11.42
CA MET A 135 -22.56 3.71 11.65
C MET A 135 -23.58 3.79 10.53
N LEU A 136 -23.15 3.76 9.26
CA LEU A 136 -24.08 3.72 8.13
C LEU A 136 -24.97 2.49 8.17
N TYR A 137 -24.40 1.30 8.43
CA TYR A 137 -25.17 0.07 8.54
C TYR A 137 -26.25 0.18 9.63
N SER A 138 -25.97 0.79 10.79
CA SER A 138 -27.00 0.99 11.82
C SER A 138 -28.18 1.85 11.38
N VAL A 139 -28.01 2.73 10.38
CA VAL A 139 -29.11 3.53 9.82
C VAL A 139 -29.98 2.68 8.88
N TYR A 140 -29.37 1.77 8.11
CA TYR A 140 -30.08 0.92 7.13
C TYR A 140 -30.48 -0.46 7.66
N SER A 141 -30.06 -0.80 8.88
CA SER A 141 -30.37 -2.09 9.50
C SER A 141 -31.87 -2.33 9.63
N HIS A 142 -32.66 -1.26 9.85
CA HIS A 142 -34.12 -1.34 9.92
C HIS A 142 -34.77 -1.75 8.59
N ASP A 143 -34.31 -1.22 7.45
CA ASP A 143 -34.84 -1.59 6.13
C ASP A 143 -34.53 -3.07 5.82
N ILE A 144 -33.32 -3.52 6.14
CA ILE A 144 -32.90 -4.92 5.97
C ILE A 144 -33.67 -5.84 6.92
N GLN A 145 -33.85 -5.45 8.19
CA GLN A 145 -34.61 -6.22 9.16
C GLN A 145 -36.08 -6.37 8.73
N ARG A 146 -36.70 -5.30 8.22
CA ARG A 146 -38.07 -5.35 7.68
C ARG A 146 -38.15 -6.31 6.49
N ALA A 147 -37.23 -6.20 5.54
CA ALA A 147 -37.21 -7.06 4.36
C ALA A 147 -36.95 -8.53 4.71
N ASN A 148 -36.07 -8.81 5.66
CA ASN A 148 -35.84 -10.17 6.18
C ASN A 148 -37.10 -10.74 6.84
N ALA A 149 -37.78 -9.96 7.69
CA ALA A 149 -39.01 -10.40 8.35
C ALA A 149 -40.17 -10.63 7.35
N ALA A 150 -40.20 -9.89 6.23
CA ALA A 150 -41.13 -10.15 5.13
C ALA A 150 -40.79 -11.47 4.43
N TYR A 151 -39.51 -11.67 4.07
CA TYR A 151 -39.01 -12.90 3.45
C TYR A 151 -39.26 -14.15 4.29
N GLU A 152 -39.05 -14.10 5.61
CA GLU A 152 -39.34 -15.22 6.52
C GLU A 152 -40.83 -15.62 6.51
N LYS A 153 -41.74 -14.69 6.20
CA LYS A 153 -43.20 -14.94 6.18
C LYS A 153 -43.72 -15.37 4.81
N SER A 154 -43.22 -14.77 3.73
CA SER A 154 -43.77 -14.95 2.37
C SER A 154 -42.84 -15.70 1.41
N GLY A 155 -41.61 -16.02 1.82
CA GLY A 155 -40.67 -16.77 1.00
C GLY A 155 -40.32 -16.06 -0.31
N SER A 156 -40.56 -16.73 -1.44
CA SER A 156 -40.17 -16.25 -2.78
C SER A 156 -40.70 -14.87 -3.13
N ASP A 157 -41.88 -14.52 -2.63
CA ASP A 157 -42.60 -13.31 -3.03
C ASP A 157 -41.95 -12.02 -2.49
N ALA A 158 -41.11 -12.14 -1.45
CA ALA A 158 -40.36 -11.02 -0.87
C ALA A 158 -38.84 -11.08 -1.16
N LEU A 159 -38.39 -12.01 -1.99
CA LEU A 159 -36.97 -12.16 -2.33
C LEU A 159 -36.42 -10.93 -3.06
N GLU A 160 -37.22 -10.33 -3.95
CA GLU A 160 -36.83 -9.14 -4.72
C GLU A 160 -36.65 -7.92 -3.79
N GLU A 161 -37.56 -7.71 -2.84
CA GLU A 161 -37.46 -6.63 -1.84
C GLU A 161 -36.22 -6.81 -0.95
N LEU A 162 -35.93 -8.03 -0.51
CA LEU A 162 -34.74 -8.33 0.26
C LEU A 162 -33.46 -8.10 -0.56
N SER A 163 -33.44 -8.52 -1.82
CA SER A 163 -32.31 -8.30 -2.73
C SER A 163 -32.03 -6.80 -2.93
N ASP A 164 -33.07 -5.98 -3.09
CA ASP A 164 -32.90 -4.55 -3.29
C ASP A 164 -32.49 -3.81 -2.03
N ALA A 165 -33.00 -4.22 -0.87
CA ALA A 165 -32.54 -3.73 0.43
C ALA A 165 -31.04 -4.04 0.66
N ASP A 166 -30.61 -5.27 0.34
CA ASP A 166 -29.21 -5.68 0.43
C ASP A 166 -28.31 -4.91 -0.55
N LYS A 167 -28.69 -4.78 -1.83
CA LYS A 167 -27.95 -3.98 -2.82
C LYS A 167 -27.78 -2.52 -2.37
N LYS A 168 -28.83 -1.91 -1.81
CA LYS A 168 -28.81 -0.54 -1.30
C LYS A 168 -27.83 -0.43 -0.14
N ALA A 169 -27.89 -1.34 0.83
CA ALA A 169 -26.97 -1.37 1.97
C ALA A 169 -25.52 -1.59 1.53
N HIS A 170 -25.30 -2.54 0.63
CA HIS A 170 -23.99 -2.86 0.07
C HIS A 170 -23.36 -1.65 -0.64
N ARG A 171 -24.13 -0.95 -1.47
CA ARG A 171 -23.67 0.27 -2.17
C ARG A 171 -23.21 1.34 -1.18
N VAL A 172 -23.99 1.56 -0.13
CA VAL A 172 -23.65 2.55 0.91
C VAL A 172 -22.40 2.15 1.69
N ILE A 173 -22.29 0.89 2.10
CA ILE A 173 -21.11 0.38 2.81
C ILE A 173 -19.86 0.51 1.93
N LEU A 174 -19.93 0.06 0.67
CA LEU A 174 -18.80 0.15 -0.26
C LEU A 174 -18.38 1.60 -0.55
N SER A 175 -19.32 2.54 -0.56
CA SER A 175 -18.98 3.97 -0.73
C SER A 175 -18.06 4.51 0.39
N SER A 176 -18.05 3.86 1.56
CA SER A 176 -17.15 4.21 2.67
C SER A 176 -15.73 3.64 2.52
N PHE A 177 -15.56 2.63 1.66
CA PHE A 177 -14.26 2.03 1.37
C PHE A 177 -13.65 2.70 0.14
N ASN A 178 -12.80 3.70 0.35
CA ASN A 178 -11.99 4.22 -0.74
C ASN A 178 -10.92 3.17 -1.12
N VAL A 179 -11.17 2.38 -2.18
CA VAL A 179 -10.26 1.33 -2.67
C VAL A 179 -8.87 1.88 -2.97
N ARG A 180 -8.75 3.17 -3.33
CA ARG A 180 -7.44 3.82 -3.55
C ARG A 180 -6.57 3.87 -2.29
N ALA A 181 -7.16 3.86 -1.09
CA ALA A 181 -6.42 3.89 0.17
C ALA A 181 -5.55 2.63 0.40
N GLN A 182 -5.74 1.57 -0.39
CA GLN A 182 -4.93 0.35 -0.36
C GLN A 182 -3.57 0.54 -1.05
N PHE A 183 -3.42 1.57 -1.88
CA PHE A 183 -2.24 1.82 -2.72
C PHE A 183 -1.49 3.09 -2.35
N ASP A 184 -1.72 3.66 -1.15
CA ASP A 184 -0.93 4.78 -0.67
C ASP A 184 0.23 4.33 0.22
N TRP A 185 1.18 5.22 0.41
CA TRP A 185 2.31 5.05 1.32
C TRP A 185 1.87 4.74 2.73
#